data_AF-A0A1Z1F812-F1
#
_entry.id   AF-A0A1Z1F812-F1
#
_cell.length_a   1.000
_cell.length_b   1.000
_cell.length_c   1.000
_cell.angle_alpha   90.00
_cell.angle_beta   90.00
_cell.angle_gamma   90.00
#
_symmetry.space_group_name_H-M   'P 1'
#
loop_
_entity.id
_entity.type
_entity.pdbx_description
1 polymer ?
#
loop_
_entity_poly.entity_id
_entity_poly.type
_entity_poly.pdbx_seq_one_letter_code
_entity_poly.pdbx_strand_id
1 'polypeptide(L)'
;MVKYIYLQPDEQMPEVADEDAWLIVEASDDGRFFGSGYGFRASGEGVFYASSAESDVTLEAALATATEWARERGVPTIWVQTSPAL
;
A
#
# COMPACT_ATOMS: atom_id res chain seq x y z
N MET A 1 2.62 7.17 13.35
CA MET A 1 1.47 6.25 13.27
C MET A 1 1.02 6.26 11.82
N VAL A 2 0.91 5.09 11.17
CA VAL A 2 0.45 4.99 9.79
C VAL A 2 -1.08 5.02 9.79
N LYS A 3 -1.69 5.84 8.92
CA LYS A 3 -3.14 5.95 8.78
C LYS A 3 -3.61 5.07 7.63
N TYR A 4 -4.73 4.38 7.81
CA TYR A 4 -5.41 3.68 6.71
C TYR A 4 -6.55 4.55 6.18
N ILE A 5 -6.61 4.75 4.87
CA ILE A 5 -7.74 5.40 4.20
C ILE A 5 -8.39 4.37 3.29
N TYR A 6 -9.61 3.99 3.63
CA TYR A 6 -10.40 3.04 2.85
C TYR A 6 -11.11 3.79 1.72
N LEU A 7 -10.79 3.39 0.49
CA LEU A 7 -11.39 3.89 -0.73
C LEU A 7 -12.79 3.30 -0.88
N GLN A 8 -13.73 4.11 -1.37
CA GLN A 8 -15.01 3.61 -1.86
C GLN A 8 -14.79 2.70 -3.09
N PRO A 9 -15.77 1.84 -3.44
CA PRO A 9 -15.74 1.17 -4.73
C PRO A 9 -15.55 2.17 -5.87
N ASP A 10 -14.67 1.84 -6.82
CA ASP A 10 -14.29 2.67 -7.97
C ASP A 10 -13.58 4.01 -7.63
N GLU A 11 -13.33 4.30 -6.34
CA GLU A 11 -12.51 5.43 -5.94
C GLU A 11 -11.03 5.09 -6.13
N GLN A 12 -10.33 5.93 -6.88
CA GLN A 12 -8.88 5.78 -7.08
C GLN A 12 -8.12 6.45 -5.94
N MET A 13 -6.93 5.90 -5.64
CA MET A 13 -5.95 6.64 -4.85
C MET A 13 -5.70 7.99 -5.53
N PRO A 14 -5.67 9.11 -4.77
CA PRO A 14 -5.34 10.41 -5.34
C PRO A 14 -4.00 10.37 -6.05
N GLU A 15 -3.90 11.14 -7.13
CA GLU A 15 -2.62 11.35 -7.80
C GLU A 15 -1.63 11.99 -6.81
N VAL A 16 -0.47 11.36 -6.69
CA VAL A 16 0.66 11.80 -5.90
C VAL A 16 1.77 12.20 -6.85
N ALA A 17 2.57 13.20 -6.51
CA ALA A 17 3.72 13.54 -7.34
C ALA A 17 4.67 12.33 -7.42
N ASP A 18 5.37 12.16 -8.55
CA ASP A 18 6.35 11.08 -8.72
C ASP A 18 7.45 11.09 -7.64
N GLU A 19 7.69 12.26 -7.03
CA GLU A 19 8.66 12.48 -5.96
C GLU A 19 8.08 12.24 -4.55
N ASP A 20 6.77 11.98 -4.43
CA ASP A 20 6.12 11.73 -3.15
C ASP A 20 6.02 10.23 -2.84
N ALA A 21 6.16 9.89 -1.56
CA ALA A 21 5.98 8.52 -1.11
C ALA A 21 4.49 8.14 -1.05
N TRP A 22 4.17 6.93 -1.49
CA TRP A 22 2.81 6.41 -1.51
C TRP A 22 2.79 4.90 -1.27
N LEU A 23 1.65 4.40 -0.79
CA LEU A 23 1.43 2.97 -0.61
C LEU A 23 -0.06 2.67 -0.73
N ILE A 24 -0.38 1.64 -1.50
CA ILE A 24 -1.74 1.11 -1.63
C ILE A 24 -1.77 -0.39 -1.32
N VAL A 25 -2.85 -0.84 -0.71
CA VAL A 25 -3.22 -2.25 -0.56
C VAL A 25 -4.54 -2.47 -1.29
N GLU A 26 -4.56 -3.39 -2.25
CA GLU A 26 -5.67 -3.57 -3.19
C GLU A 26 -6.19 -5.01 -3.15
N ALA A 27 -7.52 -5.15 -3.14
CA ALA A 27 -8.18 -6.42 -3.34
C ALA A 27 -8.04 -6.88 -4.81
N SER A 28 -7.96 -8.18 -4.98
CA SER A 28 -7.93 -8.86 -6.28
C SER A 28 -9.15 -9.76 -6.46
N ASP A 29 -9.48 -10.08 -7.70
CA ASP A 29 -10.64 -10.89 -8.09
C ASP A 29 -10.64 -12.30 -7.49
N ASP A 30 -9.47 -12.82 -7.11
CA ASP A 30 -9.30 -14.12 -6.46
C ASP A 30 -9.42 -14.07 -4.93
N GLY A 31 -9.86 -12.94 -4.37
CA GLY A 31 -10.10 -12.74 -2.94
C GLY A 31 -8.84 -12.46 -2.12
N ARG A 32 -7.69 -12.28 -2.78
CA ARG A 32 -6.41 -11.90 -2.17
C ARG A 32 -6.27 -10.37 -2.08
N PHE A 33 -5.27 -9.92 -1.33
CA PHE A 33 -4.91 -8.52 -1.17
C PHE A 33 -3.43 -8.34 -1.48
N PHE A 34 -3.07 -7.31 -2.23
CA PHE A 34 -1.70 -7.05 -2.65
C PHE A 34 -1.28 -5.65 -2.22
N GLY A 35 -0.03 -5.50 -1.79
CA GLY A 35 0.55 -4.22 -1.42
C GLY A 35 1.55 -3.75 -2.46
N SER A 36 1.43 -2.50 -2.89
CA SER A 36 2.43 -1.83 -3.72
C SER A 36 2.68 -0.41 -3.25
N GLY A 37 3.85 0.15 -3.56
CA GLY A 37 4.21 1.46 -3.05
C GLY A 37 5.56 1.97 -3.52
N TYR A 38 5.83 3.21 -3.16
CA TYR A 38 7.11 3.88 -3.37
C TYR A 38 7.43 4.76 -2.16
N GLY A 39 8.71 4.84 -1.82
CA GLY A 39 9.18 5.65 -0.70
C GLY A 39 10.69 5.72 -0.67
N PHE A 40 11.24 6.32 0.38
CA PHE A 40 12.65 6.67 0.43
C PHE A 40 13.37 5.99 1.60
N ARG A 41 14.59 5.54 1.35
CA ARG A 41 15.54 5.19 2.42
C ARG A 41 16.00 6.44 3.14
N ALA A 42 16.60 6.27 4.32
CA ALA A 42 17.25 7.37 5.05
C ALA A 42 18.36 8.08 4.23
N SER A 43 18.93 7.40 3.22
CA SER A 43 19.89 7.96 2.26
C SER A 43 19.28 8.88 1.20
N GLY A 44 17.94 8.93 1.09
CA GLY A 44 17.22 9.62 0.01
C GLY A 44 17.03 8.77 -1.26
N GLU A 45 17.50 7.52 -1.28
CA GLU A 45 17.28 6.60 -2.40
C GLU A 45 15.80 6.14 -2.45
N GLY A 46 15.18 6.26 -3.62
CA GLY A 46 13.84 5.77 -3.89
C GLY A 46 13.77 4.24 -3.99
N VAL A 47 12.76 3.64 -3.37
CA VAL A 47 12.58 2.18 -3.29
C VAL A 47 11.12 1.83 -3.50
N PHE A 48 10.88 0.84 -4.36
CA PHE A 48 9.55 0.26 -4.55
C PHE A 48 9.22 -0.77 -3.48
N TYR A 49 7.95 -0.77 -3.07
CA TYR A 49 7.33 -1.84 -2.32
C TYR A 49 6.56 -2.75 -3.28
N ALA A 50 6.77 -4.05 -3.14
CA ALA A 50 5.91 -5.08 -3.68
C ALA A 50 5.75 -6.13 -2.57
N SER A 51 4.51 -6.45 -2.23
CA SER A 51 4.21 -7.47 -1.23
C SER A 51 4.64 -8.86 -1.69
N SER A 52 4.90 -9.75 -0.74
CA SER A 52 5.23 -11.14 -1.02
C SER A 52 3.96 -12.00 -1.05
N ALA A 53 4.02 -13.10 -1.80
CA ALA A 53 2.91 -14.05 -1.91
C ALA A 53 2.42 -14.59 -0.53
N GLU A 54 3.29 -14.60 0.48
CA GLU A 54 2.93 -15.01 1.86
C GLU A 54 2.05 -13.97 2.56
N SER A 55 2.23 -12.69 2.26
CA SER A 55 1.40 -11.59 2.79
C SER A 55 0.15 -11.37 1.97
N ASP A 56 0.12 -11.84 0.72
CA ASP A 56 -0.95 -11.60 -0.24
C ASP A 56 -2.17 -12.51 -0.06
N VAL A 57 -2.57 -12.78 1.18
CA VAL A 57 -3.61 -13.78 1.49
C VAL A 57 -4.86 -13.16 2.10
N THR A 58 -4.69 -12.23 3.02
CA THR A 58 -5.79 -11.55 3.71
C THR A 58 -5.47 -10.07 3.83
N LEU A 59 -6.52 -9.26 3.97
CA LEU A 59 -6.35 -7.82 4.21
C LEU A 59 -5.49 -7.56 5.45
N GLU A 60 -5.66 -8.34 6.51
CA GLU A 60 -4.88 -8.21 7.74
C GLU A 60 -3.38 -8.46 7.51
N ALA A 61 -3.04 -9.54 6.80
CA ALA A 61 -1.65 -9.87 6.49
C ALA A 61 -1.01 -8.82 5.57
N ALA A 62 -1.71 -8.40 4.52
CA ALA A 62 -1.25 -7.35 3.61
C ALA A 62 -1.03 -6.01 4.34
N LEU A 63 -1.97 -5.60 5.21
CA LEU A 63 -1.84 -4.38 6.00
C LEU A 63 -0.72 -4.46 7.03
N ALA A 64 -0.48 -5.61 7.65
CA ALA A 64 0.61 -5.78 8.60
C ALA A 64 1.97 -5.53 7.93
N THR A 65 2.25 -6.23 6.83
CA THR A 65 3.51 -6.09 6.07
C THR A 65 3.67 -4.69 5.49
N ALA A 66 2.61 -4.13 4.91
CA ALA A 66 2.61 -2.77 4.37
C ALA A 66 2.87 -1.72 5.46
N THR A 67 2.33 -1.92 6.66
CA THR A 67 2.52 -1.00 7.79
C THR A 67 3.94 -1.01 8.32
N GLU A 68 4.57 -2.18 8.38
CA GLU A 68 5.99 -2.28 8.75
C GLU A 68 6.86 -1.54 7.73
N TRP A 69 6.65 -1.81 6.45
CA TRP A 69 7.39 -1.15 5.37
C TRP A 69 7.20 0.37 5.37
N ALA A 70 5.95 0.84 5.55
CA ALA A 70 5.60 2.26 5.61
C ALA A 70 6.26 2.95 6.81
N ARG A 71 6.30 2.32 7.98
CA ARG A 71 6.94 2.87 9.19
C ARG A 71 8.43 3.08 8.98
N GLU A 72 9.12 2.14 8.37
CA GLU A 72 10.56 2.24 8.10
C GLU A 72 10.91 3.38 7.14
N ARG A 73 9.98 3.75 6.25
CA ARG A 73 10.20 4.74 5.18
C ARG A 73 9.47 6.06 5.42
N GLY A 74 8.78 6.20 6.55
CA GLY A 74 8.05 7.40 6.90
C GLY A 74 6.82 7.66 6.03
N VAL A 75 6.26 6.64 5.37
CA VAL A 75 5.03 6.80 4.58
C VAL A 75 3.83 6.93 5.54
N PRO A 76 3.14 8.08 5.56
CA PRO A 76 2.17 8.37 6.62
C PRO A 76 0.82 7.70 6.40
N THR A 77 0.50 7.34 5.15
CA THR A 77 -0.82 6.88 4.73
C THR A 77 -0.69 5.63 3.88
N ILE A 78 -1.55 4.65 4.16
CA ILE A 78 -1.80 3.51 3.28
C ILE A 78 -3.24 3.64 2.77
N TRP A 79 -3.37 3.66 1.45
CA TRP A 79 -4.66 3.62 0.77
C TRP A 79 -5.11 2.16 0.67
N VAL A 80 -6.39 1.90 0.93
CA VAL A 80 -6.92 0.54 1.01
C VAL A 80 -8.13 0.41 0.11
N GLN A 81 -8.02 -0.44 -0.91
CA GLN A 81 -9.12 -0.79 -1.79
C GLN A 81 -9.62 -2.19 -1.40
N THR A 82 -10.83 -2.28 -0.84
CA THR A 82 -11.39 -3.57 -0.37
C THR A 82 -12.25 -4.28 -1.40
N SER A 83 -12.42 -3.68 -2.57
CA SER A 83 -13.11 -4.26 -3.72
C SER A 83 -12.14 -4.25 -4.90
N PRO A 84 -12.09 -5.31 -5.73
CA PRO A 84 -11.27 -5.28 -6.94
C PRO A 84 -11.68 -4.10 -7.84
N ALA A 85 -10.69 -3.49 -8.50
CA ALA A 85 -10.98 -2.49 -9.52
C ALA A 85 -11.61 -3.19 -10.73
N LEU A 86 -12.69 -2.63 -11.27
CA LEU A 86 -13.41 -3.15 -12.45
C LEU A 86 -12.61 -3.00 -13.76
#